data_AF-B3NXH0-F1
#
_entry.id   AF-B3NXH0-F1
#
_cell.length_a   1.000
_cell.length_b   1.000
_cell.length_c   1.000
_cell.angle_alpha   90.00
_cell.angle_beta   90.00
_cell.angle_gamma   90.00
#
_symmetry.space_group_name_H-M   'P 1'
#
loop_
_entity.id
_entity.type
_entity.pdbx_description
1 polymer ?
#
loop_
_entity_poly.entity_id
_entity_poly.type
_entity_poly.pdbx_seq_one_letter_code
_entity_poly.pdbx_strand_id
1 'polypeptide(L)'
;MAQGKQPVAAELPCNAYLDTSLQKDENMQHILKSFYSSIEVLEADMEKALALQAERTLTINEQIKLDSYLVYLNSTLYWIYLKLQGLDVSKHGVMHDLGRTKELLARDKEINDALAAPRLDMQAAKRFIAAGTHTRFVDMDGVMVTEEQYNKSIQETTK
;
A
#
# COMPACT_ATOMS: atom_id res chain seq x y z
N MET A 1 30.12 -43.12 -4.15
CA MET A 1 29.96 -42.40 -5.43
C MET A 1 28.46 -42.10 -5.58
N ALA A 2 27.96 -41.09 -4.87
CA ALA A 2 26.58 -40.66 -4.99
C ALA A 2 26.50 -39.69 -6.17
N GLN A 3 26.10 -40.19 -7.34
CA GLN A 3 25.79 -39.31 -8.46
C GLN A 3 24.49 -38.59 -8.14
N GLY A 4 24.63 -37.31 -7.80
CA GLY A 4 23.52 -36.37 -7.68
C GLY A 4 22.77 -36.34 -9.01
N LYS A 5 21.54 -36.83 -8.99
CA LYS A 5 20.59 -36.72 -10.08
C LYS A 5 20.31 -35.23 -10.27
N GLN A 6 20.92 -34.61 -11.28
CA GLN A 6 20.53 -33.27 -11.73
C GLN A 6 19.02 -33.29 -11.99
N PRO A 7 18.26 -32.27 -11.55
CA PRO A 7 16.86 -32.18 -11.90
C PRO A 7 16.81 -32.05 -13.42
N VAL A 8 16.31 -33.09 -14.08
CA VAL A 8 15.91 -33.04 -15.48
C VAL A 8 14.99 -31.84 -15.56
N ALA A 9 15.40 -30.79 -16.26
CA ALA A 9 14.58 -29.59 -16.44
C ALA A 9 13.23 -30.08 -16.97
N ALA A 10 12.21 -30.08 -16.11
CA ALA A 10 10.91 -30.59 -16.46
C ALA A 10 10.47 -29.79 -17.68
N GLU A 11 10.29 -30.48 -18.81
CA GLU A 11 9.79 -29.83 -20.02
C GLU A 11 8.51 -29.10 -19.65
N LEU A 12 8.41 -27.83 -20.04
CA LEU A 12 7.25 -27.03 -19.69
C LEU A 12 5.98 -27.74 -20.16
N PRO A 13 4.92 -27.82 -19.33
CA PRO A 13 3.66 -28.47 -19.71
C PRO A 13 3.06 -27.91 -21.01
N CYS A 14 3.35 -26.65 -21.35
CA CYS A 14 2.88 -26.01 -22.57
C CYS A 14 3.60 -26.44 -23.85
N ASN A 15 4.78 -27.08 -23.76
CA ASN A 15 5.54 -27.48 -24.94
C ASN A 15 4.75 -28.44 -25.84
N ALA A 16 3.83 -29.24 -25.27
CA ALA A 16 2.94 -30.11 -26.03
C ALA A 16 1.96 -29.38 -26.97
N TYR A 17 1.70 -28.09 -26.72
CA TYR A 17 0.74 -27.27 -27.48
C TYR A 17 1.42 -26.23 -28.39
N LEU A 18 2.75 -26.10 -28.31
CA LEU A 18 3.51 -25.13 -29.09
C LEU A 18 3.92 -25.72 -30.44
N ASP A 19 3.85 -24.89 -31.48
CA ASP A 19 4.40 -25.21 -32.79
C ASP A 19 5.92 -25.41 -32.73
N THR A 20 6.46 -26.29 -33.57
CA THR A 20 7.87 -26.70 -33.56
C THR A 20 8.84 -25.53 -33.82
N SER A 21 8.37 -24.47 -34.48
CA SER A 21 9.12 -23.22 -34.68
C SER A 21 9.21 -22.39 -33.40
N LEU A 22 8.11 -22.27 -32.66
CA LEU A 22 8.03 -21.55 -31.38
C LEU A 22 8.75 -22.28 -30.26
N GLN A 23 8.79 -23.61 -30.31
CA GLN A 23 9.55 -24.41 -29.34
C GLN A 23 11.05 -24.12 -29.39
N LYS A 24 11.58 -23.75 -30.56
CA LYS A 24 13.00 -23.45 -30.79
C LYS A 24 13.37 -22.00 -30.51
N ASP A 25 12.38 -21.12 -30.34
CA ASP A 25 12.61 -19.72 -30.02
C ASP A 25 12.99 -19.56 -28.54
N GLU A 26 14.25 -19.25 -28.28
CA GLU A 26 14.78 -19.10 -26.92
C GLU A 26 14.11 -17.96 -26.15
N ASN A 27 13.74 -16.87 -26.82
CA ASN A 27 13.12 -15.71 -26.17
C ASN A 27 11.69 -16.04 -25.72
N MET A 28 10.91 -16.68 -26.60
CA MET A 28 9.56 -17.15 -26.26
C MET A 28 9.59 -18.16 -25.12
N GLN A 29 10.52 -19.12 -25.16
CA GLN A 29 10.71 -20.11 -24.10
C GLN A 29 11.08 -19.45 -22.77
N HIS A 30 11.94 -18.44 -22.77
CA HIS A 30 12.28 -17.71 -21.56
C HIS A 30 11.07 -16.98 -20.96
N ILE A 31 10.27 -16.30 -21.78
CA ILE A 31 9.04 -15.62 -21.35
C ILE A 31 8.06 -16.62 -20.73
N LEU A 32 7.85 -17.77 -21.39
CA LEU A 32 6.97 -18.82 -20.88
C LEU A 32 7.46 -19.39 -19.55
N LYS A 33 8.76 -19.70 -19.42
CA LYS A 33 9.33 -20.17 -18.15
C LYS A 33 9.10 -19.17 -17.03
N SER A 34 9.41 -17.89 -17.27
CA SER A 34 9.20 -16.83 -16.29
C SER A 34 7.73 -16.68 -15.89
N PHE A 35 6.82 -16.79 -16.87
CA PHE A 35 5.38 -16.71 -16.63
C PHE A 35 4.88 -17.89 -15.78
N TYR A 36 5.29 -19.12 -16.12
CA TYR A 36 4.94 -20.32 -15.34
C TYR A 36 5.47 -20.27 -13.92
N SER A 37 6.74 -19.93 -13.73
CA SER A 37 7.29 -19.78 -12.37
C SER A 37 6.57 -18.70 -11.56
N SER A 38 6.11 -17.63 -12.22
CA SER A 38 5.31 -16.59 -11.55
C SER A 38 3.94 -17.12 -11.12
N ILE A 39 3.31 -17.98 -11.93
CA ILE A 39 2.03 -18.63 -11.58
C ILE A 39 2.22 -19.60 -10.40
N GLU A 40 3.29 -20.40 -10.39
CA GLU A 40 3.57 -21.34 -9.29
C GLU A 40 3.73 -20.62 -7.95
N VAL A 41 4.46 -19.49 -7.94
CA VAL A 41 4.60 -18.65 -6.74
C VAL A 41 3.25 -18.08 -6.32
N LEU A 42 2.46 -17.59 -7.29
CA LEU A 42 1.15 -17.02 -7.03
C LEU A 42 0.15 -18.05 -6.46
N GLU A 43 0.17 -19.27 -6.97
CA GLU A 43 -0.67 -20.37 -6.50
C GLU A 43 -0.34 -20.71 -5.05
N ALA A 44 0.95 -20.86 -4.72
CA ALA A 44 1.40 -21.12 -3.36
C ALA A 44 1.00 -20.01 -2.37
N ASP A 45 1.04 -18.74 -2.79
CA ASP A 45 0.60 -17.62 -1.95
C ASP A 45 -0.93 -17.53 -1.85
N MET A 46 -1.65 -17.90 -2.90
CA MET A 46 -3.11 -17.97 -2.89
C MET A 46 -3.62 -19.09 -1.97
N GLU A 47 -2.98 -20.26 -1.96
CA GLU A 47 -3.30 -21.35 -1.03
C GLU A 47 -3.17 -20.90 0.43
N LYS A 48 -2.08 -20.21 0.78
CA LYS A 48 -1.90 -19.62 2.12
C LYS A 48 -2.99 -18.59 2.44
N ALA A 49 -3.30 -17.71 1.49
CA ALA A 49 -4.32 -16.68 1.68
C ALA A 49 -5.72 -17.29 1.93
N LEU A 50 -6.07 -18.36 1.21
CA LEU A 50 -7.33 -19.06 1.39
C LEU A 50 -7.38 -19.85 2.71
N ALA A 51 -6.27 -20.46 3.12
CA ALA A 51 -6.17 -21.11 4.44
C ALA A 51 -6.41 -20.11 5.58
N LEU A 52 -5.74 -18.94 5.53
CA LEU A 52 -5.94 -17.87 6.50
C LEU A 52 -7.38 -17.33 6.51
N GLN A 53 -8.02 -17.22 5.35
CA GLN A 53 -9.42 -16.79 5.25
C GLN A 53 -10.37 -17.79 5.90
N ALA A 54 -10.10 -19.09 5.75
CA ALA A 54 -10.93 -20.17 6.30
C ALA A 54 -10.84 -20.25 7.84
N GLU A 55 -9.66 -20.03 8.41
CA GLU A 55 -9.43 -20.13 9.85
C GLU A 55 -10.09 -18.99 10.65
N ARG A 56 -10.32 -17.82 10.04
CA ARG A 56 -10.92 -16.62 10.68
C ARG A 56 -10.26 -16.24 12.02
N THR A 57 -8.98 -16.54 12.17
CA THR A 57 -8.17 -16.24 13.37
C THR A 57 -7.62 -14.82 13.38
N LEU A 58 -7.73 -14.10 12.26
CA LEU A 58 -7.17 -12.77 12.04
C LEU A 58 -7.96 -11.68 12.79
N THR A 59 -7.27 -10.60 13.15
CA THR A 59 -7.94 -9.38 13.61
C THR A 59 -8.77 -8.76 12.49
N ILE A 60 -9.75 -7.91 12.83
CA ILE A 60 -10.61 -7.24 11.85
C ILE A 60 -9.79 -6.49 10.79
N ASN A 61 -8.73 -5.80 11.19
CA ASN A 61 -7.87 -5.05 10.27
C ASN A 61 -7.09 -5.99 9.31
N GLU A 62 -6.59 -7.11 9.82
CA GLU A 62 -5.89 -8.10 8.99
C GLU A 62 -6.86 -8.81 8.04
N GLN A 63 -8.08 -9.08 8.48
CA GLN A 63 -9.15 -9.64 7.65
C GLN A 63 -9.53 -8.70 6.50
N ILE A 64 -9.69 -7.40 6.79
CA ILE A 64 -9.95 -6.39 5.75
C ILE A 64 -8.82 -6.37 4.72
N LYS A 65 -7.56 -6.44 5.15
CA LYS A 65 -6.40 -6.50 4.24
C LYS A 65 -6.41 -7.74 3.36
N LEU A 66 -6.68 -8.90 3.96
CA LEU A 66 -6.76 -10.18 3.25
C LEU A 66 -7.89 -10.17 2.21
N ASP A 67 -9.09 -9.73 2.58
CA ASP A 67 -10.23 -9.67 1.68
C ASP A 67 -9.99 -8.66 0.54
N SER A 68 -9.39 -7.50 0.85
CA SER A 68 -9.00 -6.50 -0.15
C SER A 68 -7.98 -7.06 -1.16
N TYR A 69 -7.00 -7.82 -0.67
CA TYR A 69 -6.03 -8.51 -1.50
C TYR A 69 -6.68 -9.55 -2.41
N LEU A 70 -7.60 -10.37 -1.89
CA LEU A 70 -8.28 -11.42 -2.66
C LEU A 70 -9.17 -10.83 -3.77
N VAL A 71 -9.86 -9.72 -3.51
CA VAL A 71 -10.65 -9.02 -4.53
C VAL A 71 -9.73 -8.47 -5.62
N TYR A 72 -8.60 -7.86 -5.25
CA TYR A 72 -7.63 -7.34 -6.21
C TYR A 72 -7.04 -8.43 -7.09
N LEU A 73 -6.64 -9.54 -6.46
CA LEU A 73 -6.09 -10.70 -7.13
C LEU A 73 -7.10 -11.27 -8.14
N ASN A 74 -8.35 -11.46 -7.72
CA ASN A 74 -9.40 -12.01 -8.59
C ASN A 74 -9.64 -11.14 -9.84
N SER A 75 -9.83 -9.83 -9.65
CA SER A 75 -10.03 -8.90 -10.78
C SER A 75 -8.81 -8.86 -11.72
N THR A 76 -7.61 -8.91 -11.16
CA THR A 76 -6.35 -8.86 -11.93
C THR A 76 -6.13 -10.16 -12.71
N LEU A 77 -6.36 -11.32 -12.09
CA LEU A 77 -6.27 -12.62 -12.75
C LEU A 77 -7.25 -12.73 -13.91
N TYR A 78 -8.47 -12.24 -13.73
CA TYR A 78 -9.45 -12.21 -14.81
C TYR A 78 -9.02 -11.27 -15.95
N TRP A 79 -8.43 -10.11 -15.62
CA TRP A 79 -7.83 -9.23 -16.62
C TRP A 79 -6.68 -9.90 -17.39
N ILE A 80 -5.77 -10.61 -16.70
CA ILE A 80 -4.68 -11.39 -17.31
C ILE A 80 -5.25 -12.46 -18.24
N TYR A 81 -6.28 -13.18 -17.80
CA TYR A 81 -6.96 -14.20 -18.61
C TYR A 81 -7.50 -13.64 -19.93
N LEU A 82 -8.21 -12.50 -19.88
CA LEU A 82 -8.73 -11.85 -21.08
C LEU A 82 -7.60 -11.40 -22.03
N LYS A 83 -6.48 -10.91 -21.48
CA LYS A 83 -5.29 -10.57 -22.26
C LYS A 83 -4.69 -11.79 -22.95
N LEU A 84 -4.60 -12.93 -22.27
CA LEU A 84 -4.09 -14.18 -22.85
C LEU A 84 -4.98 -14.71 -23.99
N GLN A 85 -6.28 -14.43 -23.95
CA GLN A 85 -7.21 -14.75 -25.04
C GLN A 85 -7.12 -13.78 -26.24
N GLY A 86 -6.30 -12.73 -26.14
CA GLY A 86 -6.18 -11.72 -27.19
C GLY A 86 -7.39 -10.78 -27.28
N LEU A 87 -8.24 -10.72 -26.24
CA LEU A 87 -9.40 -9.84 -26.21
C LEU A 87 -9.00 -8.39 -25.92
N ASP A 88 -9.72 -7.43 -26.52
CA ASP A 88 -9.56 -6.01 -26.21
C ASP A 88 -10.23 -5.68 -24.86
N VAL A 89 -9.38 -5.51 -23.85
CA VAL A 89 -9.81 -5.25 -22.48
C VAL A 89 -10.21 -3.80 -22.24
N SER A 90 -9.94 -2.87 -23.18
CA SER A 90 -10.23 -1.45 -23.00
C SER A 90 -11.73 -1.14 -22.86
N LYS A 91 -12.58 -1.94 -23.52
CA LYS A 91 -14.04 -1.82 -23.47
C LYS A 91 -14.69 -2.81 -22.50
N HIS A 92 -13.90 -3.64 -21.84
CA HIS A 92 -14.41 -4.70 -20.98
C HIS A 92 -14.67 -4.18 -19.56
N GLY A 93 -15.78 -4.64 -18.94
CA GLY A 93 -16.18 -4.22 -17.58
C GLY A 93 -15.12 -4.48 -16.50
N VAL A 94 -14.20 -5.42 -16.74
CA VAL A 94 -13.07 -5.71 -15.83
C VAL A 94 -12.21 -4.48 -15.53
N MET A 95 -12.13 -3.50 -16.44
CA MET A 95 -11.38 -2.27 -16.17
C MET A 95 -12.06 -1.41 -15.10
N HIS A 96 -13.39 -1.43 -15.05
CA HIS A 96 -14.15 -0.79 -13.99
C HIS A 96 -13.91 -1.51 -12.65
N ASP A 97 -13.96 -2.84 -12.63
CA ASP A 97 -13.71 -3.63 -11.43
C ASP A 97 -12.29 -3.40 -10.89
N LEU A 98 -11.30 -3.37 -11.80
CA LEU A 98 -9.91 -3.08 -11.44
C LEU A 98 -9.74 -1.65 -10.90
N GLY A 99 -10.44 -0.68 -11.47
CA GLY A 99 -10.48 0.69 -10.97
C GLY A 99 -11.05 0.76 -9.55
N ARG A 100 -12.18 0.10 -9.31
CA ARG A 100 -12.83 0.04 -8.00
C ARG A 100 -11.91 -0.60 -6.94
N THR A 101 -11.22 -1.66 -7.29
CA THR A 101 -10.32 -2.31 -6.34
C THR A 101 -9.07 -1.48 -6.05
N LYS A 102 -8.54 -0.74 -7.05
CA LYS A 102 -7.46 0.23 -6.83
C LYS A 102 -7.88 1.35 -5.88
N GLU A 103 -9.10 1.87 -6.02
CA GLU A 103 -9.64 2.88 -5.11
C GLU A 103 -9.74 2.34 -3.67
N LEU A 104 -10.16 1.09 -3.52
CA LEU A 104 -10.24 0.45 -2.21
C LEU A 104 -8.87 0.33 -1.53
N LEU A 105 -7.84 -0.09 -2.28
CA LEU A 105 -6.46 -0.16 -1.78
C LEU A 105 -5.88 1.23 -1.48
N ALA A 106 -6.20 2.24 -2.29
CA ALA A 106 -5.78 3.62 -2.05
C ALA A 106 -6.36 4.15 -0.73
N ARG A 107 -7.64 3.87 -0.45
CA ARG A 107 -8.28 4.23 0.82
C ARG A 107 -7.66 3.53 2.02
N ASP A 108 -7.34 2.23 1.92
CA ASP A 108 -6.64 1.53 3.01
C ASP A 108 -5.28 2.16 3.29
N LYS A 109 -4.55 2.53 2.24
CA LYS A 109 -3.29 3.27 2.37
C LYS A 109 -3.48 4.62 3.07
N GLU A 110 -4.44 5.43 2.65
CA GLU A 110 -4.74 6.73 3.29
C GLU A 110 -5.05 6.60 4.77
N ILE A 111 -5.82 5.58 5.17
CA ILE A 111 -6.13 5.30 6.57
C ILE A 111 -4.86 4.93 7.34
N ASN A 112 -4.04 4.04 6.80
CA ASN A 112 -2.79 3.62 7.45
C ASN A 112 -1.81 4.79 7.58
N ASP A 113 -1.68 5.63 6.55
CA ASP A 113 -0.83 6.82 6.58
C ASP A 113 -1.33 7.83 7.61
N ALA A 114 -2.65 8.04 7.72
CA ALA A 114 -3.26 8.91 8.74
C ALA A 114 -3.07 8.37 10.17
N LEU A 115 -3.05 7.05 10.35
CA LEU A 115 -2.75 6.42 11.64
C LEU A 115 -1.28 6.56 12.02
N ALA A 116 -0.37 6.50 11.04
CA ALA A 116 1.07 6.65 11.24
C ALA A 116 1.52 8.12 11.38
N ALA A 117 0.70 9.08 10.97
CA ALA A 117 1.03 10.49 11.02
C ALA A 117 1.31 10.99 12.46
N PRO A 118 2.35 11.83 12.65
CA PRO A 118 2.66 12.38 13.96
C PRO A 118 1.50 13.25 14.45
N ARG A 119 1.00 12.94 15.66
CA ARG A 119 -0.08 13.70 16.29
C ARG A 119 0.50 14.78 17.19
N LEU A 120 -0.09 15.97 17.11
CA LEU A 120 0.26 17.07 18.01
C LEU A 120 -0.09 16.69 19.45
N ASP A 121 0.85 16.86 20.37
CA ASP A 121 0.54 16.75 21.80
C ASP A 121 -0.34 17.93 22.21
N MET A 122 -1.64 17.65 22.35
CA MET A 122 -2.65 18.64 22.70
C MET A 122 -2.39 19.27 24.08
N GLN A 123 -1.76 18.53 25.02
CA GLN A 123 -1.45 19.09 26.33
C GLN A 123 -0.30 20.08 26.24
N ALA A 124 0.77 19.73 25.54
CA ALA A 124 1.89 20.64 25.29
C ALA A 124 1.44 21.87 24.50
N ALA A 125 0.64 21.67 23.46
CA ALA A 125 0.08 22.77 22.66
C ALA A 125 -0.77 23.73 23.49
N LYS A 126 -1.63 23.22 24.39
CA LYS A 126 -2.40 24.07 25.33
C LYS A 126 -1.48 24.90 26.22
N ARG A 127 -0.38 24.32 26.73
CA ARG A 127 0.60 25.05 27.53
C ARG A 127 1.28 26.16 26.73
N PHE A 128 1.68 25.87 25.48
CA PHE A 128 2.28 26.88 24.61
C PHE A 128 1.31 28.01 24.27
N ILE A 129 0.05 27.70 23.98
CA ILE A 129 -0.99 28.70 23.73
C ILE A 129 -1.22 29.55 24.98
N ALA A 130 -1.38 28.93 26.15
CA ALA A 130 -1.58 29.65 27.41
C ALA A 130 -0.40 30.60 27.72
N ALA A 131 0.84 30.10 27.57
CA ALA A 131 2.04 30.92 27.74
C ALA A 131 2.08 32.08 26.75
N GLY A 132 1.75 31.85 25.48
CA GLY A 132 1.69 32.89 24.45
C GLY A 132 0.56 33.91 24.66
N THR A 133 -0.56 33.51 25.27
CA THR A 133 -1.66 34.46 25.58
C THR A 133 -1.33 35.39 26.75
N HIS A 134 -0.52 34.96 27.71
CA HIS A 134 -0.14 35.79 28.87
C HIS A 134 0.99 36.78 28.56
N THR A 135 1.72 36.60 27.47
CA THR A 135 2.86 37.44 27.07
C THR A 135 2.54 38.38 25.91
N ARG A 136 1.26 38.70 25.68
CA ARG A 136 0.81 39.58 24.59
C ARG A 136 1.41 40.99 24.64
N PHE A 137 1.84 41.44 25.82
CA PHE A 137 2.32 42.80 26.02
C PHE A 137 3.84 42.84 25.90
N VAL A 138 4.32 43.78 25.09
CA VAL A 138 5.73 44.03 24.87
C VAL A 138 6.02 45.41 25.42
N ASP A 139 6.96 45.52 26.35
CA ASP A 139 7.38 46.81 26.88
C ASP A 139 8.01 47.68 25.77
N MET A 140 8.17 48.97 26.01
CA MET A 140 8.78 49.93 25.08
C MET A 140 10.19 49.51 24.63
N ASP A 141 10.90 48.72 25.46
CA ASP A 141 12.22 48.15 25.17
C ASP A 141 12.19 46.85 24.35
N GLY A 142 11.02 46.40 23.90
CA GLY A 142 10.86 45.18 23.10
C GLY A 142 10.86 43.87 23.91
N VAL A 143 10.79 43.96 25.25
CA VAL A 143 10.79 42.81 26.16
C VAL A 143 9.36 42.35 26.44
N MET A 144 9.11 41.04 26.39
CA MET A 144 7.81 40.43 26.69
C MET A 144 7.49 40.58 28.19
N VAL A 145 6.36 41.20 28.53
CA VAL A 145 5.95 41.53 29.91
C VAL A 145 4.48 41.18 30.13
N THR A 146 4.06 41.10 31.40
CA THR A 146 2.64 40.91 31.73
C THR A 146 1.83 42.20 31.51
N GLU A 147 0.50 42.09 31.42
CA GLU A 147 -0.40 43.26 31.25
C GLU A 147 -0.19 44.34 32.32
N GLU A 148 -0.04 43.92 33.58
CA GLU A 148 0.18 44.84 34.70
C GLU A 148 1.51 45.60 34.57
N GLN A 149 2.56 44.90 34.14
CA GLN A 149 3.88 45.49 33.93
C GLN A 149 3.89 46.46 32.74
N TYR A 150 3.25 46.10 31.64
CA TYR A 150 3.08 46.97 30.47
C TYR A 150 2.29 48.24 30.81
N ASN A 151 1.16 48.11 31.51
CA ASN A 151 0.35 49.27 31.89
C ASN A 151 1.13 50.21 32.83
N LYS A 152 2.01 49.65 33.67
CA LYS A 152 2.89 50.44 34.54
C LYS A 152 3.97 51.18 33.75
N SER A 153 4.61 50.54 32.76
CA SER A 153 5.64 51.20 31.95
C SER A 153 5.09 52.33 31.07
N ILE A 154 3.87 52.18 30.53
CA ILE A 154 3.14 53.27 29.85
C ILE A 154 2.89 54.47 30.78
N GLN A 155 2.52 54.21 32.05
CA GLN A 155 2.28 55.28 33.02
C GLN A 155 3.57 56.00 33.44
N GLU A 156 4.68 55.27 33.56
CA GLU A 156 5.99 55.83 33.90
C GLU A 156 6.57 56.66 32.75
N THR A 157 6.34 56.28 31.49
CA THR A 157 6.79 57.05 30.31
C THR A 157 5.95 58.31 30.01
N THR A 158 4.73 58.42 30.57
CA THR A 158 3.83 59.56 30.34
C THR A 158 3.99 60.68 31.38
N LYS A 159 4.84 60.50 32.40
CA LYS A 159 5.16 61.50 33.44
C LYS A 159 6.40 62.31 33.10
#